data_AF-A0A7X6CN03-F1
#
_entry.id   AF-A0A7X6CN03-F1
#
_cell.length_a   1.000
_cell.length_b   1.000
_cell.length_c   1.000
_cell.angle_alpha   90.00
_cell.angle_beta   90.00
_cell.angle_gamma   90.00
#
_symmetry.space_group_name_H-M   'P 1'
#
loop_
_entity.id
_entity.type
_entity.pdbx_description
1 polymer ?
#
loop_
_entity_poly.entity_id
_entity_poly.type
_entity_poly.pdbx_seq_one_letter_code
_entity_poly.pdbx_strand_id
1 'polypeptide(L)'
;MSINFINRIVAKIPGKMSLLPVLVVPFVLQITATVGLIGYLSFKNGQRTVNDLAGQLTAEIFARIKDNLNPYLATPHQINQSNATAISLGQLNFQNLAAWEPLFLEQIKIFDRVNSIVAGSNQKGFIGVEIRQDPPLVVMFSEKTTGYNLRTYAVSELGKRLQIISNTANYDPRSRPWYTDAVTAKKI
;
A
#
# COMPACT_ATOMS: atom_id res chain seq x y z
N MET A 1 3.11 51.32 44.42
CA MET A 1 3.92 52.21 43.55
C MET A 1 3.30 52.28 42.15
N SER A 2 2.07 52.79 42.01
CA SER A 2 1.34 52.84 40.72
C SER A 2 0.41 54.06 40.58
N ILE A 3 -0.01 54.65 41.71
CA ILE A 3 -0.90 55.83 41.75
C ILE A 3 -0.24 57.09 41.14
N ASN A 4 1.08 57.23 41.27
CA ASN A 4 1.79 58.43 40.80
C ASN A 4 1.90 58.51 39.27
N PHE A 5 1.74 57.40 38.54
CA PHE A 5 1.79 57.41 37.08
C PHE A 5 0.46 57.91 36.48
N ILE A 6 -0.66 57.49 37.08
CA ILE A 6 -2.01 57.91 36.68
C ILE A 6 -2.18 59.42 36.92
N ASN A 7 -1.75 59.92 38.08
CA ASN A 7 -1.84 61.35 38.41
C ASN A 7 -1.02 62.24 37.46
N ARG A 8 0.10 61.73 36.93
CA ARG A 8 0.97 62.49 36.00
C ARG A 8 0.40 62.60 34.58
N ILE A 9 -0.41 61.62 34.17
CA ILE A 9 -1.13 61.63 32.90
C ILE A 9 -2.35 62.55 32.99
N VAL A 10 -3.06 62.53 34.12
CA VAL A 10 -4.21 63.42 34.38
C VAL A 10 -3.77 64.89 34.52
N ALA A 11 -2.63 65.16 35.17
CA ALA A 11 -2.12 66.51 35.36
C ALA A 11 -1.60 67.22 34.09
N LYS A 12 -1.52 66.51 32.95
CA LYS A 12 -1.10 67.07 31.65
C LYS A 12 -2.24 67.34 30.68
N ILE A 13 -3.50 67.19 31.12
CA ILE A 13 -4.67 67.48 30.28
C ILE A 13 -4.90 69.00 30.30
N PRO A 14 -4.67 69.74 29.19
CA PRO A 14 -4.89 71.19 29.15
C PRO A 14 -6.38 71.48 29.38
N GLY A 15 -6.69 72.52 30.16
CA GLY A 15 -8.04 72.87 30.66
C GLY A 15 -9.10 73.29 29.62
N LYS A 16 -9.01 72.79 28.38
CA LYS A 16 -9.99 72.98 27.29
C LYS A 16 -10.20 71.70 26.47
N MET A 17 -10.23 70.53 27.10
CA MET A 17 -10.56 69.26 26.44
C MET A 17 -11.99 68.84 26.83
N SER A 18 -12.85 68.59 25.84
CA SER A 18 -14.22 68.11 26.07
C SER A 18 -14.20 66.84 26.94
N LEU A 19 -15.16 66.66 27.84
CA LEU A 19 -15.24 65.49 28.74
C LEU A 19 -15.34 64.15 27.99
N LEU A 20 -15.85 64.20 26.75
CA LEU A 20 -16.12 63.03 25.92
C LEU A 20 -14.85 62.21 25.57
N PRO A 21 -13.77 62.78 25.00
CA PRO A 21 -12.55 62.02 24.71
C PRO A 21 -11.83 61.47 25.96
N VAL A 22 -11.92 62.13 27.12
CA VAL A 22 -11.30 61.62 28.37
C VAL A 22 -11.96 60.32 28.83
N LEU A 23 -13.28 60.20 28.62
CA LEU A 23 -14.03 59.00 28.99
C LEU A 23 -13.99 57.92 27.89
N VAL A 24 -14.18 58.27 26.61
CA VAL A 24 -14.39 57.29 25.53
C VAL A 24 -13.11 56.60 25.06
N VAL A 25 -12.00 57.33 24.96
CA VAL A 25 -10.72 56.80 24.45
C VAL A 25 -10.20 55.58 25.21
N PRO A 26 -10.16 55.53 26.57
CA PRO A 26 -9.67 54.35 27.27
C PRO A 26 -10.55 53.10 27.04
N PHE A 27 -11.87 53.25 26.94
CA PHE A 27 -12.76 52.13 26.65
C PHE A 27 -12.58 51.60 25.23
N VAL A 28 -12.47 52.48 24.23
CA VAL A 28 -12.22 52.06 22.84
C VAL A 28 -10.87 51.35 22.74
N LEU A 29 -9.82 51.90 23.37
CA LEU A 29 -8.50 51.27 23.39
C LEU A 29 -8.55 49.87 24.02
N GLN A 30 -9.26 49.73 25.14
CA GLN A 30 -9.42 48.44 25.81
C GLN A 30 -10.18 47.43 24.94
N ILE A 31 -11.25 47.85 24.27
CA ILE A 31 -12.02 46.99 23.34
C ILE A 31 -11.14 46.56 22.17
N THR A 32 -10.46 47.49 21.50
CA THR A 32 -9.58 47.18 20.36
C THR A 32 -8.45 46.24 20.77
N ALA A 33 -7.81 46.47 21.92
CA ALA A 33 -6.77 45.59 22.44
C ALA A 33 -7.30 44.17 22.73
N THR A 34 -8.48 44.08 23.35
CA THR A 34 -9.09 42.79 23.70
C THR A 34 -9.51 42.02 22.44
N VAL A 35 -10.19 42.66 21.50
CA VAL A 35 -10.61 42.04 20.23
C VAL A 35 -9.40 41.65 19.39
N GLY A 36 -8.37 42.50 19.31
CA GLY A 36 -7.13 42.18 18.60
C GLY A 36 -6.41 40.96 19.20
N LEU A 37 -6.35 40.87 20.53
CA LEU A 37 -5.76 39.73 21.22
C LEU A 37 -6.57 38.43 20.98
N ILE A 38 -7.89 38.49 21.10
CA ILE A 38 -8.78 37.35 20.81
C ILE A 38 -8.63 36.93 19.35
N GLY A 39 -8.58 37.88 18.41
CA GLY A 39 -8.37 37.61 16.99
C GLY A 39 -7.03 36.92 16.72
N TYR A 40 -5.95 37.41 17.31
CA TYR A 40 -4.62 36.80 17.19
C TYR A 40 -4.58 35.38 17.77
N LEU A 41 -5.14 35.18 18.97
CA LEU A 41 -5.21 33.86 19.61
C LEU A 41 -6.08 32.89 18.80
N SER A 42 -7.20 33.37 18.24
CA SER A 42 -8.11 32.58 17.40
C SER A 42 -7.44 32.17 16.10
N PHE A 43 -6.70 33.07 15.45
CA PHE A 43 -5.93 32.77 14.24
C PHE A 43 -4.83 31.74 14.52
N LYS A 44 -4.05 31.93 15.60
CA LYS A 44 -2.99 30.99 16.00
C LYS A 44 -3.53 29.61 16.36
N ASN A 45 -4.65 29.55 17.07
CA ASN A 45 -5.31 28.29 17.41
C ASN A 45 -5.89 27.63 16.16
N GLY A 46 -6.53 28.39 15.26
CA GLY A 46 -7.02 27.87 13.99
C GLY A 46 -5.91 27.25 13.14
N GLN A 47 -4.77 27.92 13.02
CA GLN A 47 -3.61 27.39 12.29
C GLN A 47 -3.10 26.07 12.90
N ARG A 48 -3.02 25.97 14.23
CA ARG A 48 -2.65 24.72 14.91
C ARG A 48 -3.64 23.60 14.64
N THR A 49 -4.93 23.85 14.82
CA THR A 49 -5.98 22.86 14.58
C THR A 49 -5.96 22.34 13.14
N VAL A 50 -5.76 23.22 12.16
CA VAL A 50 -5.66 22.82 10.75
C VAL A 50 -4.42 21.96 10.51
N ASN A 51 -3.26 22.36 11.04
CA ASN A 51 -2.03 21.59 10.89
C ASN A 51 -2.12 20.21 11.56
N ASP A 52 -2.68 20.14 12.77
CA ASP A 52 -2.87 18.89 13.50
C ASP A 52 -3.84 17.96 12.75
N LEU A 53 -4.95 18.50 12.24
CA LEU A 53 -5.91 17.73 11.45
C LEU A 53 -5.31 17.23 10.14
N ALA A 54 -4.56 18.07 9.43
CA ALA A 54 -3.85 17.68 8.22
C ALA A 54 -2.82 16.56 8.48
N GLY A 55 -2.10 16.64 9.61
CA GLY A 55 -1.16 15.62 10.06
C GLY A 55 -1.87 14.29 10.38
N GLN A 56 -2.96 14.34 11.14
CA GLN A 56 -3.77 13.16 11.47
C GLN A 56 -4.36 12.50 10.22
N LEU A 57 -4.91 13.30 9.30
CA LEU A 57 -5.47 12.79 8.04
C LEU A 57 -4.41 12.09 7.20
N THR A 58 -3.22 12.67 7.11
CA THR A 58 -2.11 12.08 6.35
C THR A 58 -1.63 10.77 6.99
N ALA A 59 -1.52 10.72 8.32
CA ALA A 59 -1.17 9.49 9.04
C ALA A 59 -2.22 8.38 8.83
N GLU A 60 -3.50 8.72 8.87
CA GLU A 60 -4.61 7.80 8.59
C GLU A 60 -4.55 7.27 7.15
N ILE A 61 -4.26 8.14 6.18
CA ILE A 61 -4.07 7.72 4.78
C ILE A 61 -2.91 6.72 4.68
N PHE A 62 -1.76 7.02 5.29
CA PHE A 62 -0.62 6.10 5.27
C PHE A 62 -0.92 4.77 5.97
N ALA A 63 -1.62 4.79 7.11
CA ALA A 63 -2.04 3.58 7.80
C ALA A 63 -2.94 2.72 6.91
N ARG A 64 -3.94 3.33 6.26
CA ARG A 64 -4.82 2.63 5.31
C ARG A 64 -4.09 2.10 4.09
N ILE A 65 -3.12 2.85 3.55
CA ILE A 65 -2.29 2.36 2.44
C ILE A 65 -1.54 1.11 2.89
N LYS A 66 -0.89 1.15 4.05
CA LYS A 66 -0.16 0.00 4.61
C LYS A 66 -1.07 -1.20 4.85
N ASP A 67 -2.23 -1.00 5.48
CA ASP A 67 -3.16 -2.07 5.78
C ASP A 67 -3.72 -2.72 4.51
N ASN A 68 -3.97 -1.91 3.46
CA ASN A 68 -4.39 -2.44 2.17
C ASN A 68 -3.26 -3.15 1.42
N LEU A 69 -2.00 -2.71 1.54
CA LEU A 69 -0.85 -3.33 0.88
C LEU A 69 -0.37 -4.62 1.56
N ASN A 70 -0.56 -4.74 2.87
CA ASN A 70 -0.09 -5.89 3.65
C ASN A 70 -0.57 -7.24 3.07
N PRO A 71 -1.87 -7.45 2.74
CA PRO A 71 -2.33 -8.69 2.11
C PRO A 71 -1.69 -8.96 0.75
N TYR A 72 -1.50 -7.94 -0.09
CA TYR A 72 -0.89 -8.12 -1.42
C TYR A 72 0.55 -8.62 -1.33
N LEU A 73 1.28 -8.24 -0.29
CA LEU A 73 2.66 -8.67 -0.07
C LEU A 73 2.75 -9.96 0.75
N ALA A 74 1.85 -10.17 1.71
CA ALA A 74 1.89 -11.33 2.61
C ALA A 74 1.38 -12.61 1.94
N THR A 75 0.30 -12.55 1.15
CA THR A 75 -0.33 -13.74 0.56
C THR A 75 0.61 -14.56 -0.34
N PRO A 76 1.39 -13.96 -1.26
CA PRO A 76 2.36 -14.72 -2.06
C PRO A 76 3.41 -15.45 -1.21
N HIS A 77 3.86 -14.84 -0.10
CA HIS A 77 4.79 -15.49 0.82
C HIS A 77 4.16 -16.69 1.53
N GLN A 78 2.90 -16.60 1.93
CA GLN A 78 2.15 -17.71 2.54
C GLN A 78 1.97 -18.88 1.56
N ILE A 79 1.63 -18.60 0.30
CA ILE A 79 1.54 -19.62 -0.76
C ILE A 79 2.89 -20.31 -0.95
N ASN A 80 3.98 -19.54 -1.04
CA ASN A 80 5.32 -20.10 -1.19
C ASN A 80 5.72 -20.97 0.01
N GLN A 81 5.39 -20.56 1.24
CA GLN A 81 5.66 -21.36 2.44
C GLN A 81 4.83 -22.66 2.46
N SER A 82 3.57 -22.60 2.05
CA SER A 82 2.69 -23.77 1.90
C SER A 82 3.25 -24.75 0.87
N ASN A 83 3.66 -24.26 -0.29
CA ASN A 83 4.24 -25.09 -1.37
C ASN A 83 5.60 -25.66 -0.96
N ALA A 84 6.46 -24.89 -0.28
CA ALA A 84 7.72 -25.39 0.27
C ALA A 84 7.49 -26.52 1.29
N THR A 85 6.46 -26.39 2.12
CA THR A 85 6.05 -27.43 3.07
C THR A 85 5.59 -28.68 2.33
N ALA A 86 4.73 -28.55 1.32
CA ALA A 86 4.26 -29.68 0.51
C ALA A 86 5.41 -30.41 -0.21
N ILE A 87 6.43 -29.68 -0.67
CA ILE A 87 7.67 -30.26 -1.22
C ILE A 87 8.43 -31.03 -0.14
N SER A 88 8.62 -30.46 1.05
CA SER A 88 9.35 -31.11 2.16
C SER A 88 8.67 -32.39 2.65
N LEU A 89 7.33 -32.44 2.57
CA LEU A 89 6.51 -33.59 2.91
C LEU A 89 6.44 -34.63 1.78
N GLY A 90 7.07 -34.38 0.63
CA GLY A 90 7.06 -35.27 -0.53
C GLY A 90 5.74 -35.31 -1.30
N GLN A 91 4.80 -34.41 -1.00
CA GLN A 91 3.52 -34.29 -1.71
C GLN A 91 3.69 -33.67 -3.10
N LEU A 92 4.64 -32.74 -3.21
CA LEU A 92 5.05 -32.13 -4.46
C LEU A 92 6.49 -32.54 -4.79
N ASN A 93 6.71 -32.97 -6.03
CA ASN A 93 8.01 -33.41 -6.50
C ASN A 93 8.34 -32.75 -7.85
N PHE A 94 9.54 -32.17 -7.95
CA PHE A 94 10.05 -31.55 -9.18
C PHE A 94 10.27 -32.53 -10.34
N GLN A 95 10.24 -33.84 -10.11
CA GLN A 95 10.27 -34.88 -11.15
C GLN A 95 8.91 -35.10 -11.83
N ASN A 96 7.82 -34.56 -11.27
CA ASN A 96 6.48 -34.65 -11.83
C ASN A 96 5.73 -33.33 -11.65
N LEU A 97 6.06 -32.31 -12.46
CA LEU A 97 5.43 -30.99 -12.35
C LEU A 97 3.96 -31.01 -12.77
N ALA A 98 3.53 -31.98 -13.59
CA ALA A 98 2.13 -32.14 -13.94
C ALA A 98 1.23 -32.38 -12.71
N ALA A 99 1.76 -33.02 -11.65
CA ALA A 99 1.02 -33.23 -10.40
C ALA A 99 0.77 -31.94 -9.60
N TRP A 100 1.45 -30.84 -9.93
CA TRP A 100 1.31 -29.56 -9.22
C TRP A 100 0.12 -28.75 -9.74
N GLU A 101 -0.33 -29.00 -10.97
CA GLU A 101 -1.39 -28.24 -11.63
C GLU A 101 -2.70 -28.21 -10.85
N PRO A 102 -3.25 -29.34 -10.35
CA PRO A 102 -4.49 -29.31 -9.57
C PRO A 102 -4.38 -28.42 -8.33
N LEU A 103 -3.25 -28.51 -7.62
CA LEU A 103 -2.98 -27.67 -6.46
C LEU A 103 -2.94 -26.18 -6.84
N PHE A 104 -2.22 -25.85 -7.92
CA PHE A 104 -2.08 -24.47 -8.38
C PHE A 104 -3.41 -23.89 -8.84
N LEU A 105 -4.23 -24.68 -9.55
CA LEU A 105 -5.57 -24.29 -9.98
C LEU A 105 -6.51 -24.01 -8.81
N GLU A 106 -6.41 -24.75 -7.71
CA GLU A 106 -7.20 -24.48 -6.52
C GLU A 106 -6.65 -23.27 -5.74
N GLN A 107 -5.33 -23.15 -5.59
CA GLN A 107 -4.71 -22.01 -4.91
C GLN A 107 -5.04 -20.68 -5.60
N ILE A 108 -4.95 -20.60 -6.92
CA ILE A 108 -5.23 -19.35 -7.66
C ILE A 108 -6.70 -18.93 -7.57
N LYS A 109 -7.63 -19.87 -7.36
CA LYS A 109 -9.06 -19.58 -7.10
C LYS A 109 -9.30 -19.11 -5.66
N ILE A 110 -8.58 -19.68 -4.69
CA ILE A 110 -8.70 -19.32 -3.27
C ILE A 110 -8.08 -17.94 -2.99
N PHE A 111 -6.95 -17.63 -3.63
CA PHE A 111 -6.20 -16.40 -3.43
C PHE A 111 -6.47 -15.40 -4.56
N ASP A 112 -7.62 -14.74 -4.51
CA ASP A 112 -8.13 -13.78 -5.49
C ASP A 112 -7.20 -12.58 -5.81
N ARG A 113 -6.25 -12.26 -4.93
CA ARG A 113 -5.25 -11.18 -5.11
C ARG A 113 -3.98 -11.61 -5.83
N VAL A 114 -3.82 -12.89 -6.16
CA VAL A 114 -2.62 -13.41 -6.84
C VAL A 114 -2.93 -13.65 -8.30
N ASN A 115 -2.14 -13.04 -9.19
CA ASN A 115 -2.36 -13.19 -10.63
C ASN A 115 -1.77 -14.48 -11.21
N SER A 116 -0.76 -15.06 -10.56
CA SER A 116 -0.05 -16.22 -11.07
C SER A 116 0.66 -16.98 -9.97
N ILE A 117 0.69 -18.30 -10.11
CA ILE A 117 1.48 -19.21 -9.28
C ILE A 117 2.27 -20.08 -10.24
N VAL A 118 3.60 -20.05 -10.11
CA VAL A 118 4.51 -20.70 -11.06
C VAL A 118 5.63 -21.43 -10.33
N ALA A 119 6.14 -22.49 -10.94
CA ALA A 119 7.30 -23.24 -10.47
C ALA A 119 8.20 -23.61 -11.65
N GLY A 120 9.51 -23.57 -11.40
CA GLY A 120 10.53 -24.02 -12.34
C GLY A 120 11.47 -25.03 -11.69
N SER A 121 11.86 -26.07 -12.43
CA SER A 121 12.83 -27.06 -11.99
C SER A 121 14.22 -26.78 -12.57
N ASN A 122 15.25 -27.34 -11.92
CA ASN A 122 16.63 -27.32 -12.42
C ASN A 122 16.80 -28.04 -13.78
N GLN A 123 15.87 -28.93 -14.13
CA GLN A 123 15.80 -29.66 -15.39
C GLN A 123 15.05 -28.92 -16.51
N LYS A 124 14.88 -27.59 -16.41
CA LYS A 124 14.10 -26.75 -17.34
C LYS A 124 12.58 -27.03 -17.35
N GLY A 125 12.06 -27.80 -16.40
CA GLY A 125 10.63 -28.01 -16.26
C GLY A 125 9.96 -26.74 -15.75
N PHE A 126 8.76 -26.45 -16.25
CA PHE A 126 7.96 -25.29 -15.88
C PHE A 126 6.48 -25.67 -15.79
N ILE A 127 5.83 -25.22 -14.73
CA ILE A 127 4.38 -25.27 -14.56
C ILE A 127 3.93 -23.93 -13.98
N GLY A 128 2.79 -23.43 -14.44
CA GLY A 128 2.19 -22.23 -13.90
C GLY A 128 0.71 -22.14 -14.18
N VAL A 129 0.01 -21.42 -13.34
CA VAL A 129 -1.35 -20.95 -13.57
C VAL A 129 -1.37 -19.43 -13.54
N GLU A 130 -2.22 -18.82 -14.35
CA GLU A 130 -2.31 -17.37 -14.47
C GLU A 130 -3.75 -16.93 -14.75
N ILE A 131 -4.16 -15.86 -14.05
CA ILE A 131 -5.38 -15.11 -14.32
C ILE A 131 -5.05 -13.99 -15.30
N ARG A 132 -5.84 -13.87 -16.37
CA ARG A 132 -5.71 -12.83 -17.41
C ARG A 132 -7.08 -12.32 -17.83
N GLN A 133 -7.15 -11.41 -18.80
CA GLN A 133 -8.43 -10.90 -19.30
C GLN A 133 -9.19 -11.94 -20.15
N ASP A 134 -8.53 -12.55 -21.14
CA ASP A 134 -9.15 -13.55 -22.02
C ASP A 134 -8.11 -14.57 -22.53
N PRO A 135 -8.31 -15.89 -22.33
CA PRO A 135 -9.31 -16.51 -21.44
C PRO A 135 -8.94 -16.30 -19.97
N PRO A 136 -9.91 -16.18 -19.05
CA PRO A 136 -9.68 -15.66 -17.69
C PRO A 136 -8.71 -16.49 -16.84
N LEU A 137 -8.58 -17.79 -17.13
CA LEU A 137 -7.67 -18.69 -16.43
C LEU A 137 -6.92 -19.57 -17.43
N VAL A 138 -5.62 -19.72 -17.20
CA VAL A 138 -4.75 -20.54 -18.04
C VAL A 138 -3.77 -21.38 -17.26
N VAL A 139 -3.33 -22.46 -17.90
CA VAL A 139 -2.20 -23.28 -17.45
C VAL A 139 -1.07 -23.12 -18.44
N MET A 140 0.13 -22.86 -17.93
CA MET A 140 1.36 -22.79 -18.71
C MET A 140 2.25 -23.98 -18.32
N PHE A 141 2.71 -24.74 -19.31
CA PHE A 141 3.48 -25.96 -19.05
C PHE A 141 4.61 -26.13 -20.06
N SER A 142 5.80 -26.48 -19.57
CA SER A 142 6.97 -26.81 -20.38
C SER A 142 7.79 -27.91 -19.73
N GLU A 143 8.04 -29.00 -20.44
CA GLU A 143 8.90 -30.09 -19.98
C GLU A 143 9.51 -30.83 -21.18
N LYS A 144 10.30 -31.87 -20.91
CA LYS A 144 10.81 -32.78 -21.96
C LYS A 144 9.69 -33.31 -22.87
N THR A 145 8.50 -33.58 -22.32
CA THR A 145 7.32 -34.04 -23.08
C THR A 145 6.79 -33.02 -24.09
N THR A 146 7.03 -31.72 -23.86
CA THR A 146 6.68 -30.66 -24.81
C THR A 146 7.86 -30.25 -25.70
N GLY A 147 9.02 -30.91 -25.56
CA GLY A 147 10.27 -30.51 -26.20
C GLY A 147 10.82 -29.20 -25.64
N TYR A 148 10.53 -28.88 -24.37
CA TYR A 148 10.84 -27.59 -23.74
C TYR A 148 10.19 -26.38 -24.43
N ASN A 149 9.10 -26.60 -25.17
CA ASN A 149 8.26 -25.52 -25.63
C ASN A 149 7.27 -25.16 -24.52
N LEU A 150 7.12 -23.88 -24.21
CA LEU A 150 6.12 -23.40 -23.26
C LEU A 150 4.78 -23.34 -23.95
N ARG A 151 3.89 -24.26 -23.58
CA ARG A 151 2.53 -24.32 -24.08
C ARG A 151 1.60 -23.68 -23.07
N THR A 152 0.76 -22.79 -23.54
CA THR A 152 -0.27 -22.15 -22.72
C THR A 152 -1.63 -22.67 -23.14
N TYR A 153 -2.35 -23.24 -22.19
CA TYR A 153 -3.64 -23.89 -22.35
C TYR A 153 -4.73 -22.99 -21.78
N ALA A 154 -5.81 -22.81 -22.54
CA ALA A 154 -7.06 -22.34 -21.96
C ALA A 154 -7.57 -23.38 -20.95
N VAL A 155 -8.22 -22.93 -19.88
CA VAL A 155 -8.73 -23.82 -18.82
C VAL A 155 -10.25 -23.68 -18.74
N SER A 156 -10.96 -24.79 -18.64
CA SER A 156 -12.41 -24.80 -18.42
C SER A 156 -12.76 -24.43 -16.97
N GLU A 157 -14.03 -24.13 -16.70
CA GLU A 157 -14.52 -23.87 -15.34
C GLU A 157 -14.23 -25.03 -14.36
N LEU A 158 -14.17 -26.27 -14.88
CA LEU A 158 -13.83 -27.48 -14.11
C LEU A 158 -12.32 -27.68 -13.90
N GLY A 159 -11.48 -26.72 -14.30
CA GLY A 159 -10.02 -26.81 -14.15
C GLY A 159 -9.35 -27.77 -15.15
N LYS A 160 -10.00 -28.11 -16.27
CA LYS A 160 -9.41 -28.98 -17.29
C LYS A 160 -8.77 -28.16 -18.41
N ARG A 161 -7.57 -28.57 -18.85
CA ARG A 161 -6.93 -27.99 -20.04
C ARG A 161 -7.81 -28.20 -21.28
N LEU A 162 -7.95 -27.15 -22.08
CA LEU A 162 -8.64 -27.13 -23.38
C LEU A 162 -7.60 -27.00 -24.51
N GLN A 163 -7.81 -26.11 -25.48
CA GLN A 163 -6.85 -25.84 -26.56
C GLN A 163 -5.60 -25.09 -26.09
N ILE A 164 -4.51 -25.30 -26.82
CA ILE A 164 -3.32 -24.46 -26.74
C ILE A 164 -3.62 -23.14 -27.43
N ILE A 165 -3.39 -22.03 -26.73
CA ILE A 165 -3.61 -20.67 -27.21
C ILE A 165 -2.31 -19.90 -27.42
N SER A 166 -1.19 -20.41 -26.91
CA SER A 166 0.15 -19.87 -27.16
C SER A 166 1.20 -20.97 -27.04
N ASN A 167 2.27 -20.85 -27.83
CA ASN A 167 3.40 -21.77 -27.81
C ASN A 167 4.71 -20.99 -28.02
N THR A 168 5.58 -20.97 -27.03
CA THR A 168 6.91 -20.34 -27.10
C THR A 168 7.98 -21.40 -27.17
N ALA A 169 8.83 -21.36 -28.20
CA ALA A 169 9.86 -22.37 -28.40
C ALA A 169 11.03 -22.22 -27.42
N ASN A 170 11.66 -23.34 -27.05
CA ASN A 170 12.89 -23.38 -26.25
C ASN A 170 12.84 -22.55 -24.95
N TYR A 171 11.76 -22.65 -24.21
CA TYR A 171 11.60 -21.93 -22.95
C TYR A 171 12.52 -22.52 -21.87
N ASP A 172 13.22 -21.64 -21.15
CA ASP A 172 14.05 -22.02 -20.00
C ASP A 172 13.62 -21.18 -18.78
N PRO A 173 12.97 -21.77 -17.76
CA PRO A 173 12.57 -21.03 -16.56
C PRO A 173 13.78 -20.54 -15.75
N ARG A 174 14.97 -21.13 -15.95
CA ARG A 174 16.16 -20.85 -15.15
C ARG A 174 16.83 -19.54 -15.52
N SER A 175 16.50 -18.96 -16.68
CA SER A 175 16.95 -17.64 -17.08
C SER A 175 16.05 -16.52 -16.56
N ARG A 176 14.98 -16.84 -15.82
CA ARG A 176 14.03 -15.85 -15.31
C ARG A 176 14.56 -15.25 -14.00
N PRO A 177 14.39 -13.93 -13.77
CA PRO A 177 14.86 -13.27 -12.55
C PRO A 177 14.38 -13.96 -11.27
N TRP A 178 13.09 -14.32 -11.20
CA TRP A 178 12.53 -15.01 -10.04
C TRP A 178 13.22 -16.35 -9.71
N TYR A 179 13.75 -17.05 -10.73
CA TYR A 179 14.48 -18.30 -10.53
C TYR A 179 15.90 -17.99 -10.05
N THR A 180 16.60 -17.10 -10.75
CA THR A 180 18.00 -16.74 -10.41
C THR A 180 18.11 -16.12 -9.02
N ASP A 181 17.14 -15.28 -8.65
CA ASP A 181 17.10 -14.63 -7.34
C ASP A 181 16.87 -15.64 -6.22
N ALA A 182 15.97 -16.60 -6.44
CA ALA A 182 15.68 -17.65 -5.47
C ALA A 182 16.86 -18.62 -5.29
N VAL A 183 17.57 -18.99 -6.38
CA VAL A 183 18.81 -19.79 -6.31
C VAL A 183 19.89 -19.03 -5.53
N THR A 184 20.08 -17.75 -5.84
CA THR A 184 21.09 -16.90 -5.18
C THR A 184 20.80 -16.75 -3.69
N ALA A 185 19.53 -16.61 -3.32
CA ALA A 185 19.08 -16.54 -1.93
C ALA A 185 19.12 -17.88 -1.19
N LYS A 186 19.54 -18.99 -1.83
CA LYS A 186 19.54 -20.35 -1.28
C LYS A 186 18.15 -20.80 -0.77
N LYS A 187 17.10 -20.42 -1.49
CA LYS A 187 15.70 -20.76 -1.18
C LYS A 187 15.13 -21.90 -2.05
N ILE A 188 15.99 -22.57 -2.83
CA ILE A 188 15.67 -23.71 -3.69
C ILE A 188 16.67 -24.83 -3.42
#